data_AF-A0A7V5R0B7-F1
#
_entry.id   AF-A0A7V5R0B7-F1
#
_cell.length_a   1.000
_cell.length_b   1.000
_cell.length_c   1.000
_cell.angle_alpha   90.00
_cell.angle_beta   90.00
_cell.angle_gamma   90.00
#
_symmetry.space_group_name_H-M   'P 1'
#
loop_
_entity.id
_entity.type
_entity.pdbx_description
1 polymer ?
#
loop_
_entity_poly.entity_id
_entity_poly.type
_entity_poly.pdbx_seq_one_letter_code
_entity_poly.pdbx_strand_id
1 'polypeptide(L)'
;PASDGTSDNGKEAADWAMPEQLQIIAAAINANTDIDTVQLTIGGNDFLNGWNAAMSPMQQLALQQQILTDMNTIVDFILALDSNIEVLLSFYDYPNFVDTISGVSGIVCNNLYNDMAQPTVVELNSAARAFEQVYSQIASNNPRVYHVSHFGLMQSFFGFPAENILPGDILPPGDITRTSPLEAMRDFGLGIRDCFHLSPEGYTFLVQNAFDGYFHDRFDTVFRTGFE
;
A
#
# COMPACT_ATOMS: atom_id res chain seq x y z
N PRO A 1 21.98 2.53 -5.43
CA PRO A 1 21.55 3.85 -4.91
C PRO A 1 21.44 3.78 -3.38
N ALA A 2 22.17 4.63 -2.65
CA ALA A 2 21.89 4.82 -1.23
C ALA A 2 20.45 5.35 -1.10
N SER A 3 19.68 4.90 -0.11
CA SER A 3 18.36 5.52 0.12
C SER A 3 18.59 6.99 0.46
N ASP A 4 17.84 7.87 -0.19
CA ASP A 4 17.79 9.31 0.08
C ASP A 4 17.03 9.63 1.38
N GLY A 5 16.72 8.60 2.18
CA GLY A 5 15.96 8.73 3.42
C GLY A 5 14.46 8.90 3.22
N THR A 6 13.92 8.79 1.99
CA THR A 6 12.48 8.97 1.69
C THR A 6 11.62 7.71 1.90
N SER A 7 12.20 6.65 2.47
CA SER A 7 11.48 5.44 2.88
C SER A 7 12.05 4.89 4.19
N ASP A 8 11.17 4.50 5.10
CA ASP A 8 11.53 3.95 6.40
C ASP A 8 10.50 2.90 6.86
N ASN A 9 10.99 1.79 7.39
CA ASN A 9 10.14 0.66 7.78
C ASN A 9 9.43 0.95 9.10
N GLY A 10 8.17 0.53 9.23
CA GLY A 10 7.37 0.71 10.43
C GLY A 10 6.81 2.13 10.62
N LYS A 11 7.10 3.08 9.73
CA LYS A 11 6.57 4.45 9.81
C LYS A 11 5.10 4.54 9.39
N GLU A 12 4.35 5.35 10.12
CA GLU A 12 2.94 5.68 9.87
C GLU A 12 2.82 7.01 9.10
N ALA A 13 1.65 7.34 8.56
CA ALA A 13 1.40 8.63 7.93
C ALA A 13 1.67 9.81 8.88
N ALA A 14 1.31 9.66 10.16
CA ALA A 14 1.56 10.66 11.19
C ALA A 14 3.06 10.98 11.36
N ASP A 15 3.95 9.99 11.22
CA ASP A 15 5.40 10.22 11.27
C ASP A 15 5.88 11.08 10.10
N TRP A 16 5.36 10.82 8.90
CA TRP A 16 5.75 11.53 7.68
C TRP A 16 5.14 12.92 7.57
N ALA A 17 4.02 13.16 8.25
CA ALA A 17 3.40 14.48 8.37
C ALA A 17 4.18 15.43 9.31
N MET A 18 5.18 14.95 10.04
CA MET A 18 6.01 15.78 10.93
C MET A 18 6.96 16.69 10.13
N PRO A 19 7.26 17.91 10.64
CA PRO A 19 8.11 18.87 9.93
C PRO A 19 9.49 18.33 9.50
N GLU A 20 10.10 17.47 10.31
CA GLU A 20 11.42 16.89 10.00
C GLU A 20 11.36 15.95 8.78
N GLN A 21 10.34 15.10 8.70
CA GLN A 21 10.12 14.18 7.59
C GLN A 21 9.67 14.92 6.32
N LEU A 22 8.82 15.94 6.45
CA LEU A 22 8.48 16.84 5.34
C LEU A 22 9.73 17.54 4.80
N GLN A 23 10.68 17.90 5.66
CA GLN A 23 11.94 18.52 5.22
C GLN A 23 12.84 17.55 4.44
N ILE A 24 12.82 16.25 4.76
CA ILE A 24 13.49 15.22 3.96
C ILE A 24 12.88 15.14 2.56
N ILE A 25 11.55 15.12 2.45
CA ILE A 25 10.83 15.13 1.17
C ILE A 25 11.21 16.36 0.34
N ALA A 26 11.17 17.55 0.96
CA ALA A 26 11.55 18.78 0.29
C ALA A 26 13.02 18.78 -0.16
N ALA A 27 13.93 18.24 0.64
CA ALA A 27 15.34 18.15 0.27
C ALA A 27 15.55 17.23 -0.96
N ALA A 28 14.85 16.10 -1.01
CA ALA A 28 14.92 15.17 -2.15
C ALA A 28 14.38 15.81 -3.43
N ILE A 29 13.23 16.49 -3.37
CA ILE A 29 12.62 17.19 -4.52
C ILE A 29 13.51 18.35 -4.98
N ASN A 30 13.99 19.19 -4.06
CA ASN A 30 14.83 20.34 -4.41
C ASN A 30 16.20 19.93 -4.97
N ALA A 31 16.71 18.74 -4.62
CA ALA A 31 17.96 18.20 -5.16
C ALA A 31 17.79 17.60 -6.57
N ASN A 32 16.56 17.29 -6.99
CA ASN A 32 16.23 16.67 -8.26
C ASN A 32 15.05 17.43 -8.90
N THR A 33 15.35 18.61 -9.45
CA THR A 33 14.33 19.55 -9.96
C THR A 33 13.58 19.06 -11.21
N ASP A 34 13.93 17.88 -11.72
CA ASP A 34 13.28 17.18 -12.82
C ASP A 34 12.26 16.13 -12.34
N ILE A 35 12.09 15.95 -11.03
CA ILE A 35 11.00 15.13 -10.47
C ILE A 35 9.65 15.77 -10.83
N ASP A 36 8.81 15.01 -11.53
CA ASP A 36 7.44 15.37 -11.88
C ASP A 36 6.39 14.45 -11.26
N THR A 37 6.82 13.38 -10.59
CA THR A 37 5.93 12.44 -9.89
C THR A 37 6.54 12.01 -8.56
N VAL A 38 5.72 11.99 -7.51
CA VAL A 38 6.04 11.35 -6.23
C VAL A 38 5.10 10.17 -6.00
N GLN A 39 5.63 8.96 -5.85
CA GLN A 39 4.84 7.80 -5.43
C GLN A 39 4.86 7.66 -3.90
N LEU A 40 3.67 7.66 -3.28
CA LEU A 40 3.50 7.43 -1.85
C LEU A 40 2.85 6.06 -1.61
N THR A 41 3.61 5.18 -0.96
CA THR A 41 3.10 3.89 -0.43
C THR A 41 3.22 3.91 1.09
N ILE A 42 2.17 4.36 1.77
CA ILE A 42 2.12 4.58 3.22
C ILE A 42 0.83 3.97 3.81
N GLY A 43 0.48 4.18 5.08
CA GLY A 43 -0.79 3.74 5.67
C GLY A 43 -0.86 2.28 6.13
N GLY A 44 0.05 1.42 5.66
CA GLY A 44 0.06 0.00 6.04
C GLY A 44 0.28 -0.19 7.54
N ASN A 45 1.24 0.56 8.12
CA ASN A 45 1.48 0.53 9.56
C ASN A 45 0.35 1.20 10.34
N ASP A 46 -0.23 2.29 9.81
CA ASP A 46 -1.39 2.94 10.42
C ASP A 46 -2.56 1.97 10.58
N PHE A 47 -2.79 1.13 9.56
CA PHE A 47 -3.78 0.06 9.61
C PHE A 47 -3.36 -1.05 10.59
N LEU A 48 -2.18 -1.63 10.44
CA LEU A 48 -1.74 -2.79 11.23
C LEU A 48 -1.57 -2.48 12.73
N ASN A 49 -1.15 -1.26 13.08
CA ASN A 49 -0.95 -0.84 14.47
C ASN A 49 -2.21 -0.20 15.08
N GLY A 50 -3.02 0.46 14.26
CA GLY A 50 -4.17 1.24 14.72
C GLY A 50 -5.49 0.47 14.73
N TRP A 51 -5.69 -0.47 13.79
CA TRP A 51 -6.96 -1.18 13.64
C TRP A 51 -7.02 -2.47 14.45
N ASN A 52 -8.22 -2.79 14.94
CA ASN A 52 -8.52 -4.06 15.60
C ASN A 52 -9.99 -4.44 15.35
N ALA A 53 -10.29 -5.73 15.19
CA ALA A 53 -11.64 -6.27 14.95
C ALA A 53 -12.67 -5.86 16.00
N ALA A 54 -12.25 -5.56 17.23
CA ALA A 54 -13.11 -5.12 18.33
C ALA A 54 -13.48 -3.62 18.27
N MET A 55 -12.91 -2.83 17.35
CA MET A 55 -13.22 -1.41 17.23
C MET A 55 -14.66 -1.19 16.79
N SER A 56 -15.36 -0.31 17.51
CA SER A 56 -16.67 0.19 17.08
C SER A 56 -16.56 0.95 15.75
N PRO A 57 -17.65 1.06 14.97
CA PRO A 57 -17.65 1.83 13.72
C PRO A 57 -17.16 3.28 13.88
N MET A 58 -17.45 3.91 15.01
CA MET A 58 -16.99 5.28 15.30
C MET A 58 -15.48 5.35 15.53
N GLN A 59 -14.89 4.34 16.17
CA GLN A 59 -13.43 4.27 16.35
C GLN A 59 -12.73 4.02 15.01
N GLN A 60 -13.28 3.14 14.17
CA GLN A 60 -12.73 2.90 12.83
C GLN A 60 -12.79 4.17 11.97
N LEU A 61 -13.90 4.90 11.99
CA LEU A 61 -14.02 6.19 11.31
C LEU A 61 -13.04 7.23 11.85
N ALA A 62 -12.85 7.31 13.17
CA ALA A 62 -11.89 8.23 13.77
C ALA A 62 -10.45 7.93 13.32
N LEU A 63 -10.07 6.66 13.25
CA LEU A 63 -8.76 6.24 12.73
C LEU A 63 -8.60 6.58 11.24
N GLN A 64 -9.60 6.28 10.41
CA GLN A 64 -9.59 6.66 8.99
C GLN A 64 -9.45 8.18 8.80
N GLN A 65 -10.15 8.97 9.62
CA GLN A 65 -10.09 10.43 9.54
C GLN A 65 -8.72 10.97 9.97
N GLN A 66 -8.06 10.35 10.95
CA GLN A 66 -6.69 10.71 11.33
C GLN A 66 -5.72 10.44 10.18
N ILE A 67 -5.76 9.23 9.60
CA ILE A 67 -4.92 8.85 8.46
C ILE A 67 -5.15 9.78 7.27
N LEU A 68 -6.42 10.11 6.98
CA LEU A 68 -6.77 11.08 5.94
C LEU A 68 -6.14 12.45 6.19
N THR A 69 -6.16 12.96 7.42
CA THR A 69 -5.53 14.24 7.78
C THR A 69 -4.02 14.19 7.59
N ASP A 70 -3.37 13.12 8.05
CA ASP A 70 -1.91 12.98 7.95
C ASP A 70 -1.46 12.83 6.50
N MET A 71 -2.18 12.01 5.71
CA MET A 71 -1.91 11.85 4.28
C MET A 71 -2.14 13.16 3.50
N ASN A 72 -3.21 13.92 3.78
CA ASN A 72 -3.41 15.23 3.15
C ASN A 72 -2.27 16.19 3.50
N THR A 73 -1.78 16.17 4.74
CA THR A 73 -0.63 17.00 5.13
C THR A 73 0.60 16.72 4.26
N ILE A 74 0.90 15.44 4.01
CA ILE A 74 2.03 15.03 3.16
C ILE A 74 1.79 15.41 1.69
N VAL A 75 0.61 15.09 1.16
CA VAL A 75 0.25 15.33 -0.24
C VAL A 75 0.23 16.83 -0.55
N ASP A 76 -0.44 17.64 0.27
CA ASP A 76 -0.53 19.09 0.09
C ASP A 76 0.86 19.73 0.18
N PHE A 77 1.72 19.23 1.08
CA PHE A 77 3.09 19.70 1.17
C PHE A 77 3.88 19.42 -0.12
N ILE A 78 3.83 18.20 -0.65
CA ILE A 78 4.48 17.84 -1.92
C ILE A 78 3.99 18.73 -3.07
N LEU A 79 2.67 18.87 -3.20
CA LEU A 79 2.04 19.63 -4.28
C LEU A 79 2.26 21.15 -4.18
N ALA A 80 2.70 21.64 -3.03
CA ALA A 80 3.08 23.03 -2.81
C ALA A 80 4.54 23.33 -3.18
N LEU A 81 5.40 22.31 -3.30
CA LEU A 81 6.80 22.47 -3.68
C LEU A 81 6.96 22.78 -5.18
N ASP A 82 6.14 22.14 -6.01
CA ASP A 82 6.08 22.40 -7.46
C ASP A 82 4.65 22.23 -7.98
N SER A 83 4.19 23.19 -8.80
CA SER A 83 2.88 23.13 -9.44
C SER A 83 2.74 22.00 -10.48
N ASN A 84 3.85 21.44 -10.97
CA ASN A 84 3.86 20.41 -12.00
C ASN A 84 3.97 18.98 -11.45
N ILE A 85 4.27 18.81 -10.15
CA ILE A 85 4.34 17.49 -9.54
C ILE A 85 2.93 16.88 -9.45
N GLU A 86 2.85 15.61 -9.83
CA GLU A 86 1.74 14.72 -9.55
C GLU A 86 2.11 13.74 -8.41
N VAL A 87 1.09 13.26 -7.69
CA VAL A 87 1.27 12.28 -6.62
C VAL A 87 0.53 11.00 -6.98
N LEU A 88 1.24 9.87 -6.99
CA LEU A 88 0.64 8.55 -7.10
C LEU A 88 0.52 7.94 -5.71
N LEU A 89 -0.71 7.68 -5.26
CA LEU A 89 -1.01 6.93 -4.05
C LEU A 89 -1.20 5.45 -4.41
N SER A 90 -0.53 4.57 -3.69
CA SER A 90 -0.76 3.13 -3.77
C SER A 90 -0.84 2.52 -2.38
N PHE A 91 -1.77 1.58 -2.18
CA PHE A 91 -1.90 0.81 -0.96
C PHE A 91 -1.44 -0.65 -1.18
N TYR A 92 -1.32 -1.42 -0.10
CA TYR A 92 -0.89 -2.81 -0.16
C TYR A 92 -2.01 -3.76 -0.63
N ASP A 93 -1.64 -4.96 -1.07
CA ASP A 93 -2.58 -6.05 -1.33
C ASP A 93 -3.00 -6.75 -0.01
N TYR A 94 -3.82 -7.80 -0.09
CA TYR A 94 -4.26 -8.56 1.07
C TYR A 94 -3.10 -9.24 1.80
N PRO A 95 -3.07 -9.17 3.14
CA PRO A 95 -2.11 -9.93 3.92
C PRO A 95 -2.48 -11.42 3.95
N ASN A 96 -1.55 -12.25 4.41
CA ASN A 96 -1.79 -13.66 4.70
C ASN A 96 -1.50 -14.00 6.15
N PHE A 97 -2.41 -13.63 7.06
CA PHE A 97 -2.39 -14.05 8.47
C PHE A 97 -3.05 -15.42 8.71
N VAL A 98 -3.40 -16.18 7.66
CA VAL A 98 -3.97 -17.54 7.82
C VAL A 98 -2.86 -18.57 7.82
N ASP A 99 -2.00 -18.51 6.81
CA ASP A 99 -0.96 -19.51 6.59
C ASP A 99 0.33 -19.22 7.38
N THR A 100 0.44 -18.02 7.95
CA THR A 100 1.70 -17.53 8.55
C THR A 100 1.65 -17.33 10.06
N ILE A 101 0.51 -17.56 10.71
CA ILE A 101 0.36 -17.43 12.18
C ILE A 101 0.73 -18.71 12.94
N SER A 102 1.03 -19.80 12.23
CA SER A 102 1.44 -21.07 12.83
C SER A 102 2.92 -21.37 12.59
N GLY A 103 3.47 -22.33 13.35
CA GLY A 103 4.85 -22.76 13.21
C GLY A 103 5.87 -21.65 13.44
N VAL A 104 6.99 -21.69 12.70
CA VAL A 104 8.08 -20.71 12.83
C VAL A 104 7.67 -19.34 12.27
N SER A 105 6.89 -19.30 11.19
CA SER A 105 6.30 -18.05 10.66
C SER A 105 5.49 -17.31 11.73
N GLY A 106 4.77 -18.07 12.58
CA GLY A 106 4.00 -17.53 13.68
C GLY A 106 4.82 -16.75 14.71
N ILE A 107 6.13 -16.99 14.84
CA ILE A 107 7.00 -16.20 15.74
C ILE A 107 7.05 -14.74 15.29
N VAL A 108 6.94 -14.49 13.98
CA VAL A 108 6.96 -13.14 13.39
C VAL A 108 5.56 -12.53 13.39
N CYS A 109 4.55 -13.31 12.99
CA CYS A 109 3.24 -12.77 12.65
C CYS A 109 2.20 -12.77 13.79
N ASN A 110 2.40 -13.56 14.84
CA ASN A 110 1.37 -13.70 15.89
C ASN A 110 1.13 -12.42 16.69
N ASN A 111 2.15 -11.60 16.94
CA ASN A 111 1.95 -10.39 17.75
C ASN A 111 0.98 -9.44 17.05
N LEU A 112 1.23 -9.12 15.78
CA LEU A 112 0.33 -8.29 14.97
C LEU A 112 -1.07 -8.90 14.85
N TYR A 113 -1.17 -10.22 14.63
CA TYR A 113 -2.47 -10.88 14.55
C TYR A 113 -3.26 -10.78 15.87
N ASN A 114 -2.58 -10.94 17.00
CA ASN A 114 -3.19 -10.82 18.33
C ASN A 114 -3.58 -9.38 18.66
N ASP A 115 -2.76 -8.40 18.28
CA ASP A 115 -3.02 -6.98 18.51
C ASP A 115 -4.25 -6.50 17.73
N MET A 116 -4.50 -7.08 16.55
CA MET A 116 -5.73 -6.90 15.77
C MET A 116 -6.96 -7.67 16.31
N ALA A 117 -6.83 -8.34 17.46
CA ALA A 117 -7.80 -9.26 18.06
C ALA A 117 -8.21 -10.45 17.17
N GLN A 118 -7.24 -11.04 16.47
CA GLN A 118 -7.39 -12.29 15.73
C GLN A 118 -8.58 -12.25 14.74
N PRO A 119 -8.61 -11.28 13.81
CA PRO A 119 -9.71 -11.12 12.87
C PRO A 119 -9.89 -12.36 11.99
N THR A 120 -11.13 -12.58 11.53
CA THR A 120 -11.37 -13.44 10.37
C THR A 120 -10.80 -12.79 9.10
N VAL A 121 -10.55 -13.60 8.06
CA VAL A 121 -10.07 -13.09 6.76
C VAL A 121 -11.01 -12.02 6.20
N VAL A 122 -12.31 -12.25 6.30
CA VAL A 122 -13.33 -11.32 5.81
C VAL A 122 -13.28 -10.00 6.57
N GLU A 123 -13.16 -10.02 7.90
CA GLU A 123 -13.05 -8.79 8.71
C GLU A 123 -11.81 -8.00 8.34
N LEU A 124 -10.65 -8.67 8.27
CA LEU A 124 -9.37 -8.03 7.96
C LEU A 124 -9.38 -7.41 6.56
N ASN A 125 -9.80 -8.16 5.55
CA ASN A 125 -9.82 -7.69 4.17
C ASN A 125 -10.90 -6.62 3.93
N SER A 126 -12.02 -6.68 4.65
CA SER A 126 -13.05 -5.62 4.62
C SER A 126 -12.53 -4.33 5.24
N ALA A 127 -11.82 -4.43 6.36
CA ALA A 127 -11.19 -3.28 7.00
C ALA A 127 -10.10 -2.68 6.11
N ALA A 128 -9.21 -3.49 5.54
CA ALA A 128 -8.19 -3.02 4.61
C ALA A 128 -8.81 -2.26 3.40
N ARG A 129 -9.87 -2.80 2.80
CA ARG A 129 -10.62 -2.11 1.72
C ARG A 129 -11.25 -0.80 2.19
N ALA A 130 -11.79 -0.75 3.40
CA ALA A 130 -12.35 0.48 3.96
C ALA A 130 -11.27 1.54 4.19
N PHE A 131 -10.07 1.14 4.60
CA PHE A 131 -8.94 2.06 4.77
C PHE A 131 -8.41 2.60 3.44
N GLU A 132 -8.39 1.77 2.39
CA GLU A 132 -8.01 2.25 1.06
C GLU A 132 -8.95 3.34 0.53
N GLN A 133 -10.21 3.43 1.02
CA GLN A 133 -11.11 4.52 0.63
C GLN A 133 -10.52 5.91 0.90
N VAL A 134 -9.65 6.04 1.91
CA VAL A 134 -8.89 7.28 2.17
C VAL A 134 -8.08 7.72 0.95
N TYR A 135 -7.44 6.77 0.26
CA TYR A 135 -6.59 7.01 -0.91
C TYR A 135 -7.43 7.49 -2.09
N SER A 136 -8.52 6.76 -2.36
CA SER A 136 -9.47 7.13 -3.41
C SER A 136 -10.11 8.50 -3.15
N GLN A 137 -10.38 8.84 -1.88
CA GLN A 137 -10.93 10.12 -1.48
C GLN A 137 -9.95 11.27 -1.75
N ILE A 138 -8.68 11.14 -1.36
CA ILE A 138 -7.65 12.15 -1.62
C ILE A 138 -7.49 12.37 -3.13
N ALA A 139 -7.36 11.28 -3.91
CA ALA A 139 -7.26 11.35 -5.37
C ALA A 139 -8.48 12.03 -6.01
N SER A 140 -9.69 11.73 -5.53
CA SER A 140 -10.91 12.35 -6.07
C SER A 140 -11.03 13.86 -5.81
N ASN A 141 -10.33 14.38 -4.78
CA ASN A 141 -10.38 15.77 -4.38
C ASN A 141 -9.33 16.65 -5.05
N ASN A 142 -8.34 16.07 -5.74
CA ASN A 142 -7.24 16.82 -6.34
C ASN A 142 -6.83 16.22 -7.69
N PRO A 143 -6.94 16.97 -8.81
CA PRO A 143 -6.66 16.44 -10.15
C PRO A 143 -5.20 16.06 -10.39
N ARG A 144 -4.27 16.43 -9.49
CA ARG A 144 -2.85 16.04 -9.55
C ARG A 144 -2.53 14.82 -8.67
N VAL A 145 -3.54 14.20 -8.07
CA VAL A 145 -3.37 13.03 -7.21
C VAL A 145 -4.11 11.85 -7.82
N TYR A 146 -3.38 10.75 -7.97
CA TYR A 146 -3.85 9.52 -8.59
C TYR A 146 -3.82 8.41 -7.55
N HIS A 147 -4.72 7.44 -7.67
CA HIS A 147 -4.74 6.25 -6.82
C HIS A 147 -4.76 5.01 -7.69
N VAL A 148 -3.86 4.08 -7.40
CA VAL A 148 -3.83 2.75 -7.99
C VAL A 148 -4.04 1.72 -6.88
N SER A 149 -5.14 0.98 -6.96
CA SER A 149 -5.44 -0.11 -6.03
C SER A 149 -4.71 -1.38 -6.40
N HIS A 150 -4.23 -2.10 -5.39
CA HIS A 150 -3.51 -3.36 -5.53
C HIS A 150 -4.30 -4.58 -5.04
N PHE A 151 -5.53 -4.42 -4.55
CA PHE A 151 -6.27 -5.54 -3.97
C PHE A 151 -6.52 -6.68 -4.95
N GLY A 152 -6.27 -7.90 -4.50
CA GLY A 152 -6.50 -9.12 -5.23
C GLY A 152 -5.48 -9.38 -6.35
N LEU A 153 -4.43 -8.58 -6.50
CA LEU A 153 -3.41 -8.81 -7.53
C LEU A 153 -2.68 -10.12 -7.27
N MET A 154 -2.27 -10.41 -6.04
CA MET A 154 -1.57 -11.65 -5.71
C MET A 154 -2.47 -12.87 -5.89
N GLN A 155 -3.76 -12.74 -5.59
CA GLN A 155 -4.74 -13.80 -5.89
C GLN A 155 -4.84 -14.05 -7.40
N SER A 156 -4.84 -12.98 -8.20
CA SER A 156 -4.88 -13.06 -9.66
C SER A 156 -3.61 -13.64 -10.27
N PHE A 157 -2.44 -13.24 -9.80
CA PHE A 157 -1.18 -13.65 -10.43
C PHE A 157 -0.68 -15.02 -9.99
N PHE A 158 -0.91 -15.41 -8.73
CA PHE A 158 -0.44 -16.68 -8.19
C PHE A 158 -1.53 -17.77 -8.20
N GLY A 159 -2.80 -17.39 -8.07
CA GLY A 159 -3.90 -18.35 -7.85
C GLY A 159 -3.75 -19.12 -6.52
N PHE A 160 -4.49 -20.20 -6.39
CA PHE A 160 -4.37 -21.17 -5.30
C PHE A 160 -4.32 -22.59 -5.89
N PRO A 161 -3.16 -23.03 -6.41
CA PRO A 161 -3.06 -24.29 -7.16
C PRO A 161 -3.49 -25.53 -6.37
N ALA A 162 -3.26 -25.55 -5.05
CA ALA A 162 -3.70 -26.63 -4.16
C ALA A 162 -5.24 -26.78 -4.09
N GLU A 163 -5.97 -25.71 -4.41
CA GLU A 163 -7.43 -25.67 -4.48
C GLU A 163 -7.95 -25.71 -5.93
N ASN A 164 -7.06 -25.94 -6.91
CA ASN A 164 -7.36 -25.90 -8.34
C ASN A 164 -7.94 -24.56 -8.80
N ILE A 165 -7.46 -23.46 -8.19
CA ILE A 165 -7.68 -22.09 -8.64
C ILE A 165 -6.38 -21.64 -9.30
N LEU A 166 -6.39 -21.41 -10.60
CA LEU A 166 -5.22 -21.07 -11.39
C LEU A 166 -5.00 -19.55 -11.43
N PRO A 167 -3.78 -19.08 -11.77
CA PRO A 167 -3.55 -17.68 -12.13
C PRO A 167 -4.58 -17.18 -13.15
N GLY A 168 -5.20 -16.04 -12.87
CA GLY A 168 -6.24 -15.40 -13.68
C GLY A 168 -7.67 -15.85 -13.39
N ASP A 169 -7.88 -16.89 -12.56
CA ASP A 169 -9.25 -17.34 -12.21
C ASP A 169 -9.94 -16.36 -11.25
N ILE A 170 -9.18 -15.71 -10.36
CA ILE A 170 -9.66 -14.63 -9.48
C ILE A 170 -9.10 -13.31 -10.01
N LEU A 171 -9.97 -12.41 -10.46
CA LEU A 171 -9.55 -11.09 -10.93
C LEU A 171 -9.58 -10.06 -9.78
N PRO A 172 -8.74 -9.00 -9.84
CA PRO A 172 -8.87 -7.85 -8.94
C PRO A 172 -10.31 -7.29 -8.94
N PRO A 173 -10.85 -6.84 -7.78
CA PRO A 173 -10.15 -6.61 -6.52
C PRO A 173 -9.96 -7.86 -5.64
N GLY A 174 -10.20 -9.06 -6.20
CA GLY A 174 -10.06 -10.33 -5.51
C GLY A 174 -11.25 -10.75 -4.65
N ASP A 175 -11.15 -11.95 -4.11
CA ASP A 175 -12.07 -12.56 -3.17
C ASP A 175 -11.70 -12.15 -1.74
N ILE A 176 -12.60 -11.42 -1.10
CA ILE A 176 -12.43 -10.91 0.26
C ILE A 176 -12.38 -12.02 1.32
N THR A 177 -12.87 -13.22 0.98
CA THR A 177 -12.83 -14.37 1.88
C THR A 177 -11.49 -15.10 1.86
N ARG A 178 -10.54 -14.64 1.04
CA ARG A 178 -9.21 -15.23 0.86
C ARG A 178 -8.11 -14.22 1.15
N THR A 179 -6.99 -14.72 1.67
CA THR A 179 -5.75 -13.96 1.80
C THR A 179 -5.06 -13.80 0.44
N SER A 180 -3.92 -13.11 0.39
CA SER A 180 -2.98 -13.35 -0.72
C SER A 180 -2.36 -14.75 -0.60
N PRO A 181 -2.06 -15.45 -1.70
CA PRO A 181 -1.42 -16.77 -1.67
C PRO A 181 -0.09 -16.76 -0.90
N LEU A 182 0.23 -17.86 -0.21
CA LEU A 182 1.45 -17.98 0.60
C LEU A 182 2.73 -17.79 -0.25
N GLU A 183 2.68 -18.22 -1.50
CA GLU A 183 3.75 -18.10 -2.48
C GLU A 183 4.09 -16.63 -2.80
N ALA A 184 3.11 -15.74 -2.68
CA ALA A 184 3.29 -14.31 -2.88
C ALA A 184 3.98 -13.63 -1.70
N MET A 185 4.05 -14.27 -0.53
CA MET A 185 4.65 -13.70 0.68
C MET A 185 6.18 -13.84 0.68
N ARG A 186 6.86 -12.86 1.28
CA ARG A 186 8.32 -12.87 1.46
C ARG A 186 8.77 -14.12 2.19
N ASP A 187 9.81 -14.76 1.66
CA ASP A 187 10.48 -15.91 2.28
C ASP A 187 11.76 -15.43 2.98
N PHE A 188 11.85 -15.61 4.29
CA PHE A 188 13.08 -15.35 5.07
C PHE A 188 14.08 -16.51 5.00
N GLY A 189 13.77 -17.55 4.22
CA GLY A 189 14.51 -18.81 4.15
C GLY A 189 13.93 -19.86 5.10
N LEU A 190 14.28 -21.12 4.85
CA LEU A 190 13.83 -22.29 5.64
C LEU A 190 12.30 -22.44 5.74
N GLY A 191 11.55 -21.88 4.80
CA GLY A 191 10.09 -21.93 4.77
C GLY A 191 9.40 -20.94 5.71
N ILE A 192 10.13 -19.96 6.24
CA ILE A 192 9.58 -18.91 7.11
C ILE A 192 9.02 -17.81 6.22
N ARG A 193 7.70 -17.61 6.28
CA ARG A 193 6.97 -16.65 5.43
C ARG A 193 6.50 -15.46 6.25
N ASP A 194 6.61 -14.28 5.67
CA ASP A 194 6.02 -13.05 6.20
C ASP A 194 4.49 -13.03 6.00
N CYS A 195 3.76 -12.27 6.81
CA CYS A 195 2.30 -12.16 6.79
C CYS A 195 1.79 -11.03 5.90
N PHE A 196 2.62 -10.04 5.55
CA PHE A 196 2.16 -8.84 4.86
C PHE A 196 3.20 -8.24 3.91
N HIS A 197 4.47 -8.61 4.02
CA HIS A 197 5.47 -8.27 3.01
C HIS A 197 5.48 -9.28 1.87
N LEU A 198 5.49 -8.77 0.64
CA LEU A 198 5.52 -9.60 -0.56
C LEU A 198 6.93 -10.14 -0.86
N SER A 199 6.95 -11.22 -1.64
CA SER A 199 8.14 -11.71 -2.32
C SER A 199 8.61 -10.71 -3.38
N PRO A 200 9.87 -10.81 -3.86
CA PRO A 200 10.35 -9.97 -4.96
C PRO A 200 9.46 -10.04 -6.21
N GLU A 201 8.90 -11.22 -6.50
CA GLU A 201 7.96 -11.40 -7.60
C GLU A 201 6.62 -10.69 -7.33
N GLY A 202 6.08 -10.79 -6.11
CA GLY A 202 4.88 -10.04 -5.72
C GLY A 202 5.05 -8.53 -5.88
N TYR A 203 6.19 -7.97 -5.46
CA TYR A 203 6.51 -6.56 -5.70
C TYR A 203 6.62 -6.20 -7.19
N THR A 204 7.07 -7.12 -8.04
CA THR A 204 7.13 -6.88 -9.50
C THR A 204 5.72 -6.66 -10.05
N PHE A 205 4.72 -7.40 -9.57
CA PHE A 205 3.33 -7.19 -9.99
C PHE A 205 2.74 -5.88 -9.46
N LEU A 206 3.11 -5.44 -8.26
CA LEU A 206 2.67 -4.12 -7.76
C LEU A 206 3.26 -2.98 -8.61
N VAL A 207 4.55 -3.07 -8.95
CA VAL A 207 5.22 -2.11 -9.84
C VAL A 207 4.57 -2.10 -11.22
N GLN A 208 4.27 -3.27 -11.78
CA GLN A 208 3.57 -3.36 -13.07
C GLN A 208 2.18 -2.73 -13.01
N ASN A 209 1.41 -2.98 -11.94
CA ASN A 209 0.08 -2.39 -11.79
C ASN A 209 0.13 -0.86 -11.61
N ALA A 210 1.13 -0.34 -10.89
CA ALA A 210 1.39 1.11 -10.83
C ALA A 210 1.81 1.68 -12.20
N PHE A 211 2.58 0.92 -12.98
CA PHE A 211 2.94 1.30 -14.33
C PHE A 211 1.71 1.38 -15.23
N ASP A 212 0.92 0.31 -15.30
CA ASP A 212 -0.27 0.24 -16.16
C ASP A 212 -1.37 1.21 -15.72
N GLY A 213 -1.52 1.43 -14.42
CA GLY A 213 -2.56 2.28 -13.84
C GLY A 213 -2.23 3.78 -13.80
N TYR A 214 -0.97 4.16 -14.01
CA TYR A 214 -0.55 5.56 -13.92
C TYR A 214 0.61 5.91 -14.87
N PHE A 215 1.77 5.27 -14.72
CA PHE A 215 2.97 5.73 -15.43
C PHE A 215 2.87 5.59 -16.95
N HIS A 216 2.17 4.57 -17.45
CA HIS A 216 1.97 4.37 -18.88
C HIS A 216 1.29 5.58 -19.53
N ASP A 217 0.14 6.01 -18.97
CA ASP A 217 -0.60 7.17 -19.46
C ASP A 217 0.17 8.48 -19.24
N ARG A 218 0.86 8.60 -18.11
CA ARG A 218 1.72 9.76 -17.81
C ARG A 218 2.84 9.92 -18.84
N PHE A 219 3.56 8.84 -19.16
CA PHE A 219 4.60 8.90 -20.19
C PHE A 219 4.02 9.20 -21.57
N ASP A 220 2.88 8.62 -21.93
CA ASP A 220 2.21 8.91 -23.19
C ASP A 220 1.84 10.40 -23.32
N THR A 221 1.37 11.05 -22.26
CA THR A 221 1.02 12.48 -22.28
C THR A 221 2.24 13.40 -22.33
N VAL A 222 3.28 13.09 -21.56
CA VAL A 222 4.53 13.88 -21.56
C VAL A 222 5.25 13.78 -22.90
N PHE A 223 5.31 12.60 -23.52
CA PHE A 223 6.07 12.42 -24.76
C PHE A 223 5.28 12.74 -26.04
N ARG A 224 3.96 12.65 -26.05
CA ARG A 224 3.17 13.07 -27.24
C ARG A 224 3.15 14.59 -27.43
N THR A 225 3.18 15.37 -26.36
CA THR A 225 3.20 16.84 -26.44
C THR A 225 4.53 17.42 -26.93
N GLY A 226 5.59 16.61 -27.04
CA GLY A 226 6.89 17.02 -27.57
C GLY A 226 7.07 16.87 -29.09
N PHE A 227 6.10 16.29 -29.80
CA PHE A 227 6.18 16.00 -31.24
C PHE A 227 5.02 16.58 -32.07
N GLU A 228 4.13 17.37 -31.47
CA GLU A 228 3.14 18.23 -32.16
C GLU A 228 3.53 19.70 -32.03
#